data_AF-I6URD4-F1
#
_entry.id   AF-I6URD4-F1
#
_cell.length_a   1.000
_cell.length_b   1.000
_cell.length_c   1.000
_cell.angle_alpha   90.00
_cell.angle_beta   90.00
_cell.angle_gamma   90.00
#
_symmetry.space_group_name_H-M   'P 1'
#
loop_
_entity.id
_entity.type
_entity.pdbx_description
1 polymer ?
#
loop_
_entity_poly.entity_id
_entity_poly.type
_entity_poly.pdbx_seq_one_letter_code
_entity_poly.pdbx_strand_id
1 'polypeptide(L)'
;MWKTDVKLNADKFRKIDVHSHIQVLGYPFNVSITPQEFLSLMEAYNIEVAIISDVDNENIAKIVREYPDKLVGIYWANPRDKNSIKEAEKFLEKFEFRGIKLHPLLNMFSPADPKVEDIMRIAEEFNVHVQVHSGHPPTSLPWQIEELARKFPEVKIVMVHMGHGNAYYIQGAIEVAERNENVYLETSGMPMPSKIAEAYKVAPKRVVFGIDLPCHHPVVEIAKVLTSGLDEKGMERVFYENAKVLL
;
A
#
# COMPACT_ATOMS: atom_id res chain seq x y z
N MET A 1 10.18 -5.41 -25.10
CA MET A 1 10.41 -6.75 -25.70
C MET A 1 9.98 -7.77 -24.65
N TRP A 2 9.03 -8.64 -24.96
CA TRP A 2 8.47 -9.60 -23.99
C TRP A 2 9.48 -10.72 -23.72
N LYS A 3 9.73 -11.02 -22.45
CA LYS A 3 10.59 -12.15 -22.03
C LYS A 3 9.80 -13.45 -22.20
N THR A 4 10.39 -14.44 -22.88
CA THR A 4 9.75 -15.74 -23.16
C THR A 4 10.11 -16.83 -22.16
N ASP A 5 11.02 -16.53 -21.22
CA ASP A 5 11.61 -17.43 -20.24
C ASP A 5 11.12 -17.17 -18.80
N VAL A 6 10.09 -16.35 -18.63
CA VAL A 6 9.52 -16.05 -17.30
C VAL A 6 8.76 -17.27 -16.78
N LYS A 7 9.29 -17.92 -15.75
CA LYS A 7 8.57 -18.93 -14.97
C LYS A 7 8.05 -18.30 -13.69
N LEU A 8 6.83 -18.67 -13.30
CA LEU A 8 6.30 -18.35 -11.97
C LEU A 8 7.04 -19.20 -10.94
N ASN A 9 8.24 -18.76 -10.54
CA ASN A 9 8.92 -19.25 -9.36
C ASN A 9 8.65 -18.25 -8.24
N ALA A 10 7.51 -18.42 -7.57
CA ALA A 10 7.10 -17.50 -6.52
C ALA A 10 8.08 -17.50 -5.34
N ASP A 11 8.86 -18.55 -5.12
CA ASP A 11 9.78 -18.66 -3.99
C ASP A 11 11.13 -17.96 -4.22
N LYS A 12 11.47 -17.65 -5.48
CA LYS A 12 12.78 -17.11 -5.86
C LYS A 12 13.17 -15.84 -5.10
N PHE A 13 12.21 -14.96 -4.84
CA PHE A 13 12.45 -13.66 -4.19
C PHE A 13 11.79 -13.65 -2.81
N ARG A 14 12.50 -13.13 -1.82
CA ARG A 14 11.90 -12.70 -0.54
C ARG A 14 11.02 -11.49 -0.80
N LYS A 15 9.90 -11.35 -0.08
CA LYS A 15 8.93 -10.27 -0.29
C LYS A 15 8.51 -9.61 1.01
N ILE A 16 8.22 -8.32 0.94
CA ILE A 16 7.45 -7.59 1.93
C ILE A 16 6.16 -7.16 1.23
N ASP A 17 5.02 -7.56 1.77
CA ASP A 17 3.71 -7.12 1.29
C ASP A 17 3.32 -5.83 2.03
N VAL A 18 3.38 -4.68 1.36
CA VAL A 18 3.09 -3.40 2.02
C VAL A 18 1.61 -3.07 2.10
N HIS A 19 0.72 -3.87 1.52
CA HIS A 19 -0.69 -3.53 1.46
C HIS A 19 -1.56 -4.78 1.43
N SER A 20 -2.16 -5.11 2.57
CA SER A 20 -3.14 -6.19 2.68
C SER A 20 -4.10 -5.95 3.84
N HIS A 21 -5.15 -6.75 3.87
CA HIS A 21 -6.20 -6.71 4.86
C HIS A 21 -6.51 -8.11 5.39
N ILE A 22 -6.80 -8.19 6.70
CA ILE A 22 -7.34 -9.40 7.34
C ILE A 22 -8.75 -9.08 7.79
N GLN A 23 -9.68 -9.10 6.84
CA GLN A 23 -11.03 -8.59 7.02
C GLN A 23 -12.05 -9.39 6.21
N VAL A 24 -13.34 -9.17 6.52
CA VAL A 24 -14.47 -9.68 5.73
C VAL A 24 -15.06 -8.54 4.92
N LEU A 25 -14.95 -8.60 3.60
CA LEU A 25 -15.55 -7.64 2.68
C LEU A 25 -16.83 -8.24 2.08
N GLY A 26 -17.97 -7.67 2.47
CA GLY A 26 -19.28 -8.02 1.90
C GLY A 26 -19.43 -7.57 0.43
N TYR A 27 -20.67 -7.56 -0.05
CA TYR A 27 -21.00 -7.05 -1.38
C TYR A 27 -20.45 -5.62 -1.59
N PRO A 28 -19.84 -5.30 -2.76
CA PRO A 28 -19.78 -6.11 -3.97
C PRO A 28 -18.60 -7.10 -4.05
N PHE A 29 -17.68 -7.10 -3.09
CA PHE A 29 -16.45 -7.88 -3.17
C PHE A 29 -16.65 -9.34 -2.80
N ASN A 30 -17.43 -9.61 -1.75
CA ASN A 30 -17.74 -10.98 -1.26
C ASN A 30 -16.50 -11.85 -1.04
N VAL A 31 -15.49 -11.30 -0.37
CA VAL A 31 -14.22 -11.97 -0.06
C VAL A 31 -13.91 -11.86 1.43
N SER A 32 -13.20 -12.84 1.96
CA SER A 32 -12.76 -12.85 3.36
C SER A 32 -11.48 -13.65 3.48
N ILE A 33 -10.71 -13.35 4.52
CA ILE A 33 -9.54 -14.16 4.89
C ILE A 33 -9.37 -14.16 6.41
N THR A 34 -9.00 -15.31 6.95
CA THR A 34 -8.62 -15.47 8.36
C THR A 34 -7.12 -15.19 8.56
N PRO A 35 -6.67 -14.85 9.79
CA PRO A 35 -5.24 -14.70 10.06
C PRO A 35 -4.42 -15.95 9.69
N GLN A 36 -4.95 -17.16 9.92
CA GLN A 36 -4.25 -18.41 9.62
C GLN A 36 -4.11 -18.65 8.11
N GLU A 37 -5.14 -18.38 7.32
CA GLU A 37 -5.06 -18.44 5.85
C GLU A 37 -4.07 -17.41 5.32
N PHE A 38 -4.09 -16.18 5.87
CA PHE A 38 -3.16 -15.12 5.51
C PHE A 38 -1.70 -15.54 5.74
N LEU A 39 -1.39 -16.05 6.93
CA LEU A 39 -0.05 -16.54 7.29
C LEU A 39 0.39 -17.74 6.43
N SER A 40 -0.54 -18.63 6.09
CA SER A 40 -0.27 -19.77 5.20
C SER A 40 0.10 -19.30 3.79
N LEU A 41 -0.57 -18.27 3.28
CA LEU A 41 -0.21 -17.64 2.01
C LEU A 41 1.15 -16.94 2.09
N MET A 42 1.45 -16.26 3.20
CA MET A 42 2.77 -15.66 3.39
C MET A 42 3.90 -16.69 3.28
N GLU A 43 3.75 -17.82 3.98
CA GLU A 43 4.71 -18.93 3.94
C GLU A 43 4.82 -19.53 2.52
N ALA A 44 3.68 -19.83 1.90
CA ALA A 44 3.64 -20.46 0.58
C ALA A 44 4.22 -19.60 -0.56
N TYR A 45 4.37 -18.29 -0.35
CA TYR A 45 4.84 -17.35 -1.38
C TYR A 45 6.07 -16.55 -0.95
N ASN A 46 6.79 -16.99 0.08
CA ASN A 46 8.02 -16.37 0.58
C ASN A 46 7.85 -14.87 0.89
N ILE A 47 6.75 -14.53 1.58
CA ILE A 47 6.46 -13.19 2.10
C ILE A 47 6.86 -13.19 3.58
N GLU A 48 7.83 -12.35 3.94
CA GLU A 48 8.40 -12.33 5.29
C GLU A 48 7.61 -11.46 6.24
N VAL A 49 7.24 -10.28 5.77
CA VAL A 49 6.52 -9.27 6.55
C VAL A 49 5.37 -8.75 5.70
N ALA A 50 4.22 -8.54 6.34
CA ALA A 50 3.08 -7.89 5.72
C ALA A 50 2.61 -6.69 6.56
N ILE A 51 2.33 -5.57 5.89
CA ILE A 51 1.66 -4.43 6.47
C ILE A 51 0.15 -4.63 6.29
N ILE A 52 -0.57 -4.69 7.40
CA ILE A 52 -2.00 -5.02 7.43
C ILE A 52 -2.85 -3.89 8.02
N SER A 53 -4.08 -3.77 7.51
CA SER A 53 -5.08 -2.84 8.01
C SER A 53 -6.50 -3.38 7.86
N ASP A 54 -7.41 -2.87 8.68
CA ASP A 54 -8.86 -3.12 8.65
C ASP A 54 -9.52 -1.86 9.25
N VAL A 55 -10.79 -1.61 8.91
CA VAL A 55 -11.62 -0.61 9.59
C VAL A 55 -11.75 -0.90 11.10
N ASP A 56 -11.66 -2.16 11.53
CA ASP A 56 -11.52 -2.55 12.94
C ASP A 56 -10.04 -2.54 13.37
N ASN A 57 -9.58 -1.35 13.77
CA ASN A 57 -8.21 -1.13 14.24
C ASN A 57 -7.85 -1.96 15.49
N GLU A 58 -8.80 -2.22 16.39
CA GLU A 58 -8.52 -3.02 17.60
C GLU A 58 -8.29 -4.48 17.26
N ASN A 59 -8.99 -5.01 16.24
CA ASN A 59 -8.75 -6.34 15.72
C ASN A 59 -7.32 -6.47 15.14
N ILE A 60 -6.89 -5.49 14.33
CA ILE A 60 -5.51 -5.47 13.81
C ILE A 60 -4.48 -5.44 14.93
N ALA A 61 -4.70 -4.63 15.97
CA ALA A 61 -3.80 -4.56 17.11
C ALA A 61 -3.68 -5.88 17.87
N LYS A 62 -4.76 -6.67 17.94
CA LYS A 62 -4.74 -8.03 18.53
C LYS A 62 -3.92 -8.98 17.67
N ILE A 63 -4.20 -9.02 16.36
CA ILE A 63 -3.52 -9.90 15.40
C ILE A 63 -2.02 -9.61 15.34
N VAL A 64 -1.62 -8.34 15.26
CA VAL A 64 -0.19 -7.95 15.23
C VAL A 64 0.53 -8.40 16.50
N ARG A 65 -0.11 -8.31 17.67
CA ARG A 65 0.48 -8.77 18.94
C ARG A 65 0.71 -10.30 18.97
N GLU A 66 -0.10 -11.06 18.26
CA GLU A 66 0.08 -12.52 18.14
C GLU A 66 1.23 -12.89 17.19
N TYR A 67 1.52 -12.04 16.19
CA TYR A 67 2.52 -12.30 15.14
C TYR A 67 3.45 -11.10 14.87
N PRO A 68 4.14 -10.54 15.89
CA PRO A 68 4.86 -9.27 15.77
C PRO A 68 6.07 -9.32 14.83
N ASP A 69 6.65 -10.50 14.61
CA ASP A 69 7.78 -10.68 13.70
C ASP A 69 7.36 -10.78 12.22
N LYS A 70 6.06 -10.93 11.94
CA LYS A 70 5.51 -11.15 10.59
C LYS A 70 4.54 -10.07 10.14
N LEU A 71 3.84 -9.43 11.07
CA LEU A 71 2.75 -8.51 10.76
C LEU A 71 3.03 -7.13 11.37
N VAL A 72 2.86 -6.10 10.55
CA VAL A 72 2.95 -4.70 10.96
C VAL A 72 1.59 -4.05 10.78
N GLY A 73 1.06 -3.44 11.85
CA GLY A 73 -0.23 -2.77 11.81
C GLY A 73 -0.11 -1.32 11.34
N ILE A 74 -1.11 -0.85 10.59
CA ILE A 74 -1.33 0.58 10.32
C ILE A 74 -2.75 0.98 10.69
N TYR A 75 -2.92 2.23 11.12
CA TYR A 75 -4.20 2.74 11.62
C TYR A 75 -5.10 3.15 10.46
N TRP A 76 -6.27 2.54 10.33
CA TRP A 76 -7.29 3.00 9.39
C TRP A 76 -8.01 4.23 9.95
N ALA A 77 -7.70 5.40 9.38
CA ALA A 77 -8.27 6.66 9.80
C ALA A 77 -9.47 7.07 8.94
N ASN A 78 -10.46 7.68 9.58
CA ASN A 78 -11.55 8.41 8.91
C ASN A 78 -11.44 9.90 9.25
N PRO A 79 -10.89 10.75 8.37
CA PRO A 79 -10.71 12.19 8.62
C PRO A 79 -12.01 12.96 8.87
N ARG A 80 -13.17 12.37 8.54
CA ARG A 80 -14.47 12.98 8.80
C ARG A 80 -14.94 12.77 10.23
N ASP A 81 -14.36 11.81 10.93
CA ASP A 81 -14.63 11.53 12.33
C ASP A 81 -13.51 12.11 13.21
N LYS A 82 -13.87 13.13 14.01
CA LYS A 82 -12.93 13.78 14.94
C LYS A 82 -12.39 12.82 16.01
N ASN A 83 -13.14 11.77 16.35
CA ASN A 83 -12.66 10.78 17.30
C ASN A 83 -11.58 9.91 16.67
N SER A 84 -11.73 9.52 15.40
CA SER A 84 -10.71 8.76 14.68
C SER A 84 -9.37 9.49 14.62
N ILE A 85 -9.37 10.81 14.41
CA ILE A 85 -8.14 11.61 14.42
C ILE A 85 -7.44 11.52 15.78
N LYS A 86 -8.18 11.66 16.89
CA LYS A 86 -7.63 11.57 18.25
C LYS A 86 -7.16 10.16 18.60
N GLU A 87 -7.80 9.14 18.06
CA GLU A 87 -7.43 7.75 18.33
C GLU A 87 -6.17 7.32 17.56
N ALA A 88 -5.83 7.98 16.45
CA ALA A 88 -4.64 7.65 15.67
C ALA A 88 -3.37 7.64 16.55
N GLU A 89 -3.14 8.69 17.34
CA GLU A 89 -1.99 8.81 18.25
C GLU A 89 -1.90 7.62 19.23
N LYS A 90 -3.04 7.20 19.80
CA LYS A 90 -3.10 6.02 20.69
C LYS A 90 -2.62 4.75 19.98
N PHE A 91 -2.98 4.54 18.72
CA PHE A 91 -2.56 3.36 17.96
C PHE A 91 -1.08 3.40 17.57
N LEU A 92 -0.59 4.58 17.16
CA LEU A 92 0.82 4.77 16.83
C LEU A 92 1.73 4.63 18.06
N GLU A 93 1.33 5.19 19.21
CA GLU A 93 2.13 5.16 20.44
C GLU A 93 2.03 3.82 21.17
N LYS A 94 0.82 3.37 21.51
CA LYS A 94 0.62 2.22 22.41
C LYS A 94 0.75 0.88 21.72
N PHE A 95 0.37 0.82 20.44
CA PHE A 95 0.39 -0.42 19.65
C PHE A 95 1.50 -0.41 18.60
N GLU A 96 2.34 0.64 18.59
CA GLU A 96 3.50 0.79 17.71
C GLU A 96 3.16 0.61 16.23
N PHE A 97 1.96 1.02 15.83
CA PHE A 97 1.56 1.01 14.43
C PHE A 97 2.51 1.90 13.61
N ARG A 98 2.90 1.42 12.43
CA ARG A 98 3.97 2.04 11.62
C ARG A 98 3.46 2.93 10.49
N GLY A 99 2.16 3.20 10.46
CA GLY A 99 1.53 3.94 9.38
C GLY A 99 0.07 4.22 9.61
N ILE A 100 -0.51 4.98 8.69
CA ILE A 100 -1.94 5.30 8.65
C ILE A 100 -2.49 4.95 7.25
N LYS A 101 -3.65 4.28 7.20
CA LYS A 101 -4.40 4.01 5.97
C LYS A 101 -5.54 5.02 5.84
N LEU A 102 -5.64 5.62 4.66
CA LEU A 102 -6.71 6.49 4.22
C LEU A 102 -7.44 5.86 3.04
N HIS A 103 -8.77 5.83 3.12
CA HIS A 103 -9.61 5.33 2.04
C HIS A 103 -10.64 6.38 1.59
N PRO A 104 -10.23 7.35 0.74
CA PRO A 104 -11.08 8.47 0.31
C PRO A 104 -12.39 8.05 -0.35
N LEU A 105 -12.41 6.95 -1.10
CA LEU A 105 -13.63 6.41 -1.70
C LEU A 105 -14.63 5.88 -0.65
N LEU A 106 -14.16 5.04 0.28
CA LEU A 106 -15.03 4.42 1.29
C LEU A 106 -15.57 5.45 2.28
N ASN A 107 -14.74 6.39 2.72
CA ASN A 107 -15.14 7.41 3.68
C ASN A 107 -15.63 8.70 3.02
N MET A 108 -15.64 8.76 1.69
CA MET A 108 -16.19 9.84 0.87
C MET A 108 -15.63 11.22 1.26
N PHE A 109 -14.31 11.38 1.11
CA PHE A 109 -13.58 12.64 1.28
C PHE A 109 -12.56 12.82 0.14
N SER A 110 -12.04 14.03 -0.08
CA SER A 110 -10.92 14.24 -1.01
C SER A 110 -9.59 14.24 -0.24
N PRO A 111 -8.50 13.65 -0.74
CA PRO A 111 -7.17 13.80 -0.16
C PRO A 111 -6.78 15.27 0.04
N ALA A 112 -7.26 16.17 -0.83
CA ALA A 112 -7.04 17.61 -0.72
C ALA A 112 -7.87 18.30 0.39
N ASP A 113 -8.76 17.59 1.09
CA ASP A 113 -9.58 18.16 2.15
C ASP A 113 -8.69 18.60 3.34
N PRO A 114 -8.83 19.84 3.85
CA PRO A 114 -8.07 20.32 4.99
C PRO A 114 -8.12 19.42 6.24
N LYS A 115 -9.18 18.63 6.43
CA LYS A 115 -9.26 17.68 7.55
C LYS A 115 -8.25 16.54 7.45
N VAL A 116 -7.80 16.21 6.23
CA VAL A 116 -6.75 15.21 6.02
C VAL A 116 -5.41 15.74 6.51
N GLU A 117 -5.20 17.06 6.51
CA GLU A 117 -3.96 17.67 7.01
C GLU A 117 -3.71 17.38 8.49
N ASP A 118 -4.77 17.26 9.31
CA ASP A 118 -4.62 16.89 10.73
C ASP A 118 -4.02 15.48 10.88
N ILE A 119 -4.46 14.53 10.04
CA ILE A 119 -3.89 13.18 9.99
C ILE A 119 -2.44 13.21 9.50
N MET A 120 -2.13 14.05 8.50
CA MET A 120 -0.76 14.17 7.98
C MET A 120 0.20 14.75 9.02
N ARG A 121 -0.24 15.72 9.84
CA ARG A 121 0.58 16.25 10.96
C ARG A 121 0.87 15.18 12.00
N ILE A 122 -0.11 14.35 12.35
CA ILE A 122 0.11 13.20 13.24
C ILE A 122 1.11 12.23 12.60
N ALA A 123 0.96 11.92 11.32
CA ALA A 123 1.89 11.02 10.62
C ALA A 123 3.33 11.57 10.62
N GLU A 124 3.51 12.87 10.43
CA GLU A 124 4.79 13.57 10.48
C GLU A 124 5.42 13.52 11.88
N GLU A 125 4.65 13.86 12.91
CA GLU A 125 5.09 13.86 14.32
C GLU A 125 5.58 12.47 14.77
N PHE A 126 4.86 11.43 14.38
CA PHE A 126 5.21 10.04 14.70
C PHE A 126 6.20 9.42 13.70
N ASN A 127 6.59 10.13 12.66
CA ASN A 127 7.47 9.66 11.57
C ASN A 127 7.00 8.33 10.95
N VAL A 128 5.71 8.24 10.66
CA VAL A 128 5.06 7.07 10.04
C VAL A 128 4.57 7.39 8.63
N HIS A 129 4.44 6.38 7.76
CA HIS A 129 3.94 6.59 6.39
C HIS A 129 2.41 6.66 6.35
N VAL A 130 1.90 7.28 5.28
CA VAL A 130 0.46 7.32 4.99
C VAL A 130 0.17 6.57 3.70
N GLN A 131 -0.67 5.54 3.77
CA GLN A 131 -1.18 4.82 2.61
C GLN A 131 -2.51 5.42 2.18
N VAL A 132 -2.59 5.85 0.92
CA VAL A 132 -3.81 6.44 0.37
C VAL A 132 -4.31 5.56 -0.75
N HIS A 133 -5.54 5.05 -0.61
CA HIS A 133 -6.25 4.39 -1.71
C HIS A 133 -6.30 5.32 -2.92
N SER A 134 -5.93 4.84 -4.11
CA SER A 134 -5.84 5.67 -5.32
C SER A 134 -6.56 5.07 -6.54
N GLY A 135 -6.82 5.88 -7.55
CA GLY A 135 -7.32 5.45 -8.87
C GLY A 135 -8.83 5.48 -9.07
N HIS A 136 -9.61 5.85 -8.05
CA HIS A 136 -11.07 5.82 -8.11
C HIS A 136 -11.67 7.24 -7.99
N PRO A 137 -12.22 7.81 -9.08
CA PRO A 137 -12.90 9.09 -9.03
C PRO A 137 -14.21 9.01 -8.22
N PRO A 138 -14.69 10.14 -7.68
CA PRO A 138 -14.09 11.48 -7.77
C PRO A 138 -13.10 11.79 -6.63
N THR A 139 -12.87 10.83 -5.71
CA THR A 139 -12.26 11.10 -4.41
C THR A 139 -10.82 10.62 -4.27
N SER A 140 -10.26 9.85 -5.19
CA SER A 140 -8.91 9.29 -5.02
C SER A 140 -8.02 9.43 -6.24
N LEU A 141 -8.08 10.60 -6.89
CA LEU A 141 -7.26 10.89 -8.06
C LEU A 141 -5.81 11.22 -7.65
N PRO A 142 -4.79 10.81 -8.44
CA PRO A 142 -3.39 11.05 -8.10
C PRO A 142 -3.06 12.52 -7.82
N TRP A 143 -3.62 13.45 -8.58
CA TRP A 143 -3.38 14.88 -8.41
C TRP A 143 -3.93 15.44 -7.09
N GLN A 144 -4.99 14.83 -6.53
CA GLN A 144 -5.49 15.21 -5.20
C GLN A 144 -4.51 14.75 -4.12
N ILE A 145 -3.89 13.58 -4.31
CA ILE A 145 -2.87 13.05 -3.40
C ILE A 145 -1.57 13.87 -3.51
N GLU A 146 -1.24 14.36 -4.71
CA GLU A 146 -0.10 15.26 -4.94
C GLU A 146 -0.19 16.54 -4.10
N GLU A 147 -1.38 17.09 -3.90
CA GLU A 147 -1.55 18.28 -3.05
C GLU A 147 -1.10 18.01 -1.61
N LEU A 148 -1.39 16.82 -1.06
CA LEU A 148 -0.88 16.42 0.25
C LEU A 148 0.63 16.22 0.21
N ALA A 149 1.15 15.53 -0.80
CA ALA A 149 2.59 15.25 -0.93
C ALA A 149 3.44 16.53 -0.92
N ARG A 150 2.96 17.58 -1.60
CA ARG A 150 3.63 18.89 -1.66
C ARG A 150 3.54 19.68 -0.36
N LYS A 151 2.45 19.51 0.41
CA LYS A 151 2.27 20.16 1.71
C LYS A 151 3.05 19.48 2.84
N PHE A 152 3.25 18.16 2.74
CA PHE A 152 3.89 17.32 3.75
C PHE A 152 5.09 16.56 3.15
N PRO A 153 6.15 17.26 2.71
CA PRO A 153 7.28 16.64 2.02
C PRO A 153 8.06 15.63 2.87
N GLU A 154 7.96 15.69 4.20
CA GLU A 154 8.64 14.76 5.12
C GLU A 154 7.84 13.46 5.33
N VAL A 155 6.54 13.46 5.05
CA VAL A 155 5.68 12.28 5.20
C VAL A 155 5.77 11.42 3.95
N LYS A 156 6.14 10.15 4.13
CA LYS A 156 6.13 9.17 3.03
C LYS A 156 4.67 8.83 2.70
N ILE A 157 4.25 9.09 1.46
CA ILE A 157 2.89 8.81 0.99
C ILE A 157 2.93 7.64 0.02
N VAL A 158 2.25 6.55 0.34
CA VAL A 158 2.10 5.39 -0.54
C VAL A 158 0.77 5.51 -1.30
N MET A 159 0.84 5.76 -2.60
CA MET A 159 -0.32 5.67 -3.49
C MET A 159 -0.59 4.19 -3.78
N VAL A 160 -1.53 3.64 -3.01
CA VAL A 160 -1.96 2.26 -3.12
C VAL A 160 -2.62 2.03 -4.48
N HIS A 161 -2.25 0.95 -5.15
CA HIS A 161 -2.65 0.57 -6.51
C HIS A 161 -2.12 1.44 -7.66
N MET A 162 -1.25 2.42 -7.39
CA MET A 162 -0.60 3.26 -8.41
C MET A 162 -1.62 3.80 -9.45
N GLY A 163 -2.71 4.39 -8.98
CA GLY A 163 -3.73 5.01 -9.83
C GLY A 163 -4.72 4.06 -10.51
N HIS A 164 -4.76 2.76 -10.15
CA HIS A 164 -5.74 1.70 -10.48
C HIS A 164 -6.71 1.89 -11.66
N GLY A 165 -6.83 0.87 -12.53
CA GLY A 165 -8.01 0.65 -13.38
C GLY A 165 -8.24 1.62 -14.57
N ASN A 166 -7.49 2.73 -14.65
CA ASN A 166 -7.56 3.67 -15.77
C ASN A 166 -6.16 4.15 -16.17
N ALA A 167 -5.83 4.04 -17.46
CA ALA A 167 -4.52 4.40 -17.99
C ALA A 167 -4.09 5.85 -17.69
N TYR A 168 -5.03 6.80 -17.66
CA TYR A 168 -4.72 8.20 -17.35
C TYR A 168 -4.35 8.40 -15.89
N TYR A 169 -5.03 7.71 -14.97
CA TYR A 169 -4.75 7.83 -13.54
C TYR A 169 -3.49 7.05 -13.17
N ILE A 170 -3.22 5.92 -13.82
CA ILE A 170 -1.96 5.20 -13.70
C ILE A 170 -0.79 6.09 -14.15
N GLN A 171 -0.90 6.74 -15.31
CA GLN A 171 0.13 7.68 -15.76
C GLN A 171 0.28 8.86 -14.79
N GLY A 172 -0.84 9.45 -14.36
CA GLY A 172 -0.84 10.53 -13.39
C GLY A 172 -0.11 10.15 -12.09
N ALA A 173 -0.32 8.95 -11.56
CA ALA A 173 0.39 8.46 -10.37
C ALA A 173 1.90 8.38 -10.59
N ILE A 174 2.35 7.87 -11.74
CA ILE A 174 3.77 7.79 -12.11
C ILE A 174 4.40 9.19 -12.18
N GLU A 175 3.73 10.12 -12.86
CA GLU A 175 4.22 11.49 -13.01
C GLU A 175 4.21 12.26 -11.67
N VAL A 176 3.24 12.00 -10.79
CA VAL A 176 3.24 12.56 -9.43
C VAL A 176 4.44 12.07 -8.65
N ALA A 177 4.77 10.77 -8.71
CA ALA A 177 5.95 10.24 -8.02
C ALA A 177 7.27 10.77 -8.60
N GLU A 178 7.33 11.00 -9.92
CA GLU A 178 8.47 11.64 -10.57
C GLU A 178 8.72 13.06 -10.03
N ARG A 179 7.65 13.84 -9.82
CA ARG A 179 7.75 15.22 -9.31
C ARG A 179 7.98 15.34 -7.81
N ASN A 180 7.63 14.32 -7.02
CA ASN A 180 7.57 14.43 -5.56
C ASN A 180 8.38 13.33 -4.86
N GLU A 181 9.48 13.73 -4.20
CA GLU A 181 10.40 12.97 -3.32
C GLU A 181 9.80 11.82 -2.50
N ASN A 182 8.71 12.15 -1.85
CA ASN A 182 8.10 11.42 -0.75
C ASN A 182 6.96 10.50 -1.18
N VAL A 183 6.68 10.41 -2.48
CA VAL A 183 5.59 9.59 -3.02
C VAL A 183 6.11 8.22 -3.44
N TYR A 184 5.46 7.19 -2.94
CA TYR A 184 5.70 5.78 -3.24
C TYR A 184 4.52 5.21 -4.04
N LEU A 185 4.81 4.28 -4.94
CA LEU A 185 3.83 3.65 -5.81
C LEU A 185 3.75 2.16 -5.47
N GLU A 186 2.59 1.73 -5.01
CA GLU A 186 2.34 0.34 -4.63
C GLU A 186 1.63 -0.39 -5.78
N THR A 187 2.03 -1.65 -6.04
CA THR A 187 1.75 -2.35 -7.31
C THR A 187 0.46 -3.18 -7.35
N SER A 188 -0.22 -3.40 -6.22
CA SER A 188 -1.42 -4.24 -6.13
C SER A 188 -2.49 -3.77 -7.10
N GLY A 189 -3.19 -4.72 -7.73
CA GLY A 189 -4.27 -4.38 -8.65
C GLY A 189 -3.85 -3.72 -9.95
N MET A 190 -2.54 -3.51 -10.21
CA MET A 190 -2.04 -2.90 -11.44
C MET A 190 -2.38 -3.80 -12.66
N PRO A 191 -3.23 -3.35 -13.60
CA PRO A 191 -3.63 -4.19 -14.74
C PRO A 191 -2.56 -4.28 -15.84
N MET A 192 -1.53 -3.43 -15.80
CA MET A 192 -0.50 -3.31 -16.84
C MET A 192 0.89 -3.51 -16.25
N PRO A 193 1.45 -4.74 -16.27
CA PRO A 193 2.80 -5.02 -15.76
C PRO A 193 3.88 -4.08 -16.30
N SER A 194 3.77 -3.64 -17.56
CA SER A 194 4.71 -2.69 -18.17
C SER A 194 4.77 -1.34 -17.46
N LYS A 195 3.69 -0.92 -16.80
CA LYS A 195 3.65 0.33 -16.02
C LYS A 195 4.47 0.25 -14.74
N ILE A 196 4.69 -0.95 -14.18
CA ILE A 196 5.61 -1.15 -13.06
C ILE A 196 7.05 -0.80 -13.48
N ALA A 197 7.47 -1.25 -14.67
CA ALA A 197 8.79 -0.91 -15.20
C ALA A 197 8.92 0.57 -15.58
N GLU A 198 7.84 1.21 -16.05
CA GLU A 198 7.80 2.65 -16.31
C GLU A 198 7.94 3.46 -15.01
N ALA A 199 7.14 3.12 -13.99
CA ALA A 199 7.23 3.70 -12.65
C ALA A 199 8.65 3.56 -12.06
N TYR A 200 9.24 2.37 -12.21
CA TYR A 200 10.58 2.11 -11.71
C TYR A 200 11.67 2.94 -12.41
N LYS A 201 11.49 3.35 -13.68
CA LYS A 201 12.46 4.22 -14.37
C LYS A 201 12.56 5.61 -13.75
N VAL A 202 11.43 6.17 -13.34
CA VAL A 202 11.37 7.53 -12.76
C VAL A 202 11.54 7.51 -11.24
N ALA A 203 11.15 6.41 -10.58
CA ALA A 203 11.14 6.28 -9.11
C ALA A 203 11.72 4.93 -8.64
N PRO A 204 12.97 4.57 -8.97
CA PRO A 204 13.51 3.21 -8.77
C PRO A 204 13.56 2.74 -7.31
N LYS A 205 13.58 3.67 -6.36
CA LYS A 205 13.60 3.39 -4.91
C LYS A 205 12.23 3.50 -4.25
N ARG A 206 11.19 3.82 -5.01
CA ARG A 206 9.85 4.19 -4.49
C ARG A 206 8.71 3.44 -5.18
N VAL A 207 9.02 2.33 -5.85
CA VAL A 207 8.00 1.35 -6.29
C VAL A 207 8.06 0.17 -5.33
N VAL A 208 6.94 -0.15 -4.68
CA VAL A 208 6.86 -1.16 -3.61
C VAL A 208 5.80 -2.23 -3.94
N PHE A 209 6.08 -3.46 -3.55
CA PHE A 209 5.16 -4.57 -3.72
C PHE A 209 4.07 -4.58 -2.64
N GLY A 210 2.84 -4.84 -3.05
CA GLY A 210 1.73 -5.18 -2.16
C GLY A 210 0.74 -6.08 -2.88
N ILE A 211 -0.12 -6.73 -2.10
CA ILE A 211 -0.99 -7.79 -2.62
C ILE A 211 -2.44 -7.33 -2.71
N ASP A 212 -2.95 -6.60 -1.72
CA ASP A 212 -4.35 -6.29 -1.51
C ASP A 212 -5.20 -7.54 -1.23
N LEU A 213 -4.71 -8.42 -0.34
CA LEU A 213 -5.56 -9.49 0.20
C LEU A 213 -6.71 -8.89 1.01
N PRO A 214 -7.91 -9.49 1.01
CA PRO A 214 -8.31 -10.70 0.28
C PRO A 214 -8.81 -10.45 -1.16
N CYS A 215 -8.71 -9.24 -1.70
CA CYS A 215 -9.21 -8.90 -3.04
C CYS A 215 -8.41 -9.56 -4.17
N HIS A 216 -7.12 -9.77 -3.94
CA HIS A 216 -6.17 -10.28 -4.93
C HIS A 216 -5.38 -11.46 -4.37
N HIS A 217 -5.06 -12.43 -5.23
CA HIS A 217 -4.27 -13.60 -4.84
C HIS A 217 -2.77 -13.35 -5.07
N PRO A 218 -1.85 -13.78 -4.16
CA PRO A 218 -0.41 -13.51 -4.26
C PRO A 218 0.21 -13.88 -5.61
N VAL A 219 -0.19 -15.04 -6.18
CA VAL A 219 0.25 -15.49 -7.51
C VAL A 219 0.06 -14.41 -8.59
N VAL A 220 -1.08 -13.72 -8.57
CA VAL A 220 -1.43 -12.72 -9.60
C VAL A 220 -0.52 -11.51 -9.45
N GLU A 221 -0.34 -11.01 -8.23
CA GLU A 221 0.47 -9.82 -7.99
C GLU A 221 1.96 -10.09 -8.20
N ILE A 222 2.46 -11.27 -7.82
CA ILE A 222 3.83 -11.70 -8.09
C ILE A 222 4.07 -11.81 -9.60
N ALA A 223 3.13 -12.40 -10.35
CA ALA A 223 3.26 -12.54 -11.80
C ALA A 223 3.37 -11.18 -12.49
N LYS A 224 2.68 -10.14 -12.01
CA LYS A 224 2.80 -8.77 -12.56
C LYS A 224 4.21 -8.22 -12.45
N VAL A 225 4.86 -8.36 -11.28
CA VAL A 225 6.25 -7.90 -11.12
C VAL A 225 7.21 -8.73 -11.98
N LEU A 226 7.05 -10.06 -12.01
CA LEU A 226 7.90 -10.96 -12.81
C LEU A 226 7.80 -10.69 -14.32
N THR A 227 6.64 -10.26 -14.81
CA THR A 227 6.38 -9.99 -16.23
C THR A 227 6.50 -8.51 -16.61
N SER A 228 6.83 -7.63 -15.65
CA SER A 228 6.92 -6.18 -15.85
C SER A 228 7.99 -5.73 -16.85
N GLY A 229 9.01 -6.56 -17.09
CA GLY A 229 10.18 -6.23 -17.89
C GLY A 229 11.38 -5.73 -17.09
N LEU A 230 11.29 -5.68 -15.75
CA LEU A 230 12.44 -5.44 -14.87
C LEU A 230 13.52 -6.53 -15.01
N ASP A 231 14.75 -6.19 -14.64
CA ASP A 231 15.80 -7.16 -14.38
C ASP A 231 15.69 -7.72 -12.95
N GLU A 232 16.52 -8.70 -12.59
CA GLU A 232 16.44 -9.34 -11.27
C GLU A 232 16.66 -8.35 -10.13
N LYS A 233 17.57 -7.38 -10.30
CA LYS A 233 17.83 -6.34 -9.31
C LYS A 233 16.63 -5.41 -9.12
N GLY A 234 15.96 -5.03 -10.21
CA GLY A 234 14.72 -4.26 -10.15
C GLY A 234 13.59 -5.03 -9.46
N MET A 235 13.44 -6.32 -9.78
CA MET A 235 12.46 -7.19 -9.11
C MET A 235 12.74 -7.30 -7.61
N GLU A 236 13.98 -7.56 -7.20
CA GLU A 236 14.38 -7.64 -5.79
C GLU A 236 14.09 -6.34 -5.03
N ARG A 237 14.31 -5.19 -5.68
CA ARG A 237 13.98 -3.90 -5.08
C ARG A 237 12.49 -3.68 -4.88
N VAL A 238 11.69 -3.98 -5.89
CA VAL A 238 10.24 -3.84 -5.82
C VAL A 238 9.65 -4.81 -4.78
N PHE A 239 10.09 -6.07 -4.79
CA PHE A 239 9.60 -7.09 -3.88
C PHE A 239 9.99 -6.86 -2.42
N TYR A 240 11.18 -6.30 -2.16
CA TYR A 240 11.74 -6.29 -0.81
C TYR A 240 12.42 -4.98 -0.44
N GLU A 241 13.46 -4.56 -1.18
CA GLU A 241 14.36 -3.52 -0.69
C GLU A 241 13.68 -2.17 -0.45
N ASN A 242 12.79 -1.77 -1.36
CA ASN A 242 12.12 -0.48 -1.30
C ASN A 242 11.10 -0.41 -0.16
N ALA A 243 10.53 -1.54 0.27
CA ALA A 243 9.50 -1.60 1.30
C ALA A 243 10.06 -1.42 2.71
N LYS A 244 11.35 -1.69 2.94
CA LYS A 244 11.99 -1.61 4.27
C LYS A 244 11.88 -0.25 4.95
N VAL A 245 11.73 0.83 4.18
CA VAL A 245 11.57 2.19 4.71
C VAL A 245 10.17 2.46 5.29
N LEU A 246 9.26 1.49 5.18
CA LEU A 246 7.87 1.54 5.66
C LEU A 246 7.63 0.61 6.88
N LEU A 247 8.68 -0.01 7.40
CA LEU A 247 8.64 -0.91 8.57
C LEU A 247 9.14 -0.21 9.83
#